data_AF-A0A4V1UGI0-F1
#
_entry.id   AF-A0A4V1UGI0-F1
#
_cell.length_a   1.000
_cell.length_b   1.000
_cell.length_c   1.000
_cell.angle_alpha   90.00
_cell.angle_beta   90.00
_cell.angle_gamma   90.00
#
_symmetry.space_group_name_H-M   'P 1'
#
loop_
_entity.id
_entity.type
_entity.pdbx_description
1 polymer ?
#
loop_
_entity_poly.entity_id
_entity_poly.type
_entity_poly.pdbx_seq_one_letter_code
_entity_poly.pdbx_strand_id
1 'polypeptide(L)'
;YAAFPLLLAIATTLPRAIFITAVFAAGAVAYTIIASKLKVNPTFVVHGLLFNLPYFGFGLIAFQLLRLTPARLGGYLTLGALALTVVAWAAAPIFTRPGAGVYRNVLYMAAWGAPFGLLCLGMALRPPGLLSNPVMQFLGKISFGVYLAHPQVIFGLNRLGVYDAIQRLPGGSGLTFPLAVLVTCAAVIPLAWGLFVFVETPGIQIGRRIARRLVPSPPAAVEPPLAA
;
A
#
# COMPACT_ATOMS: atom_id res chain seq x y z
N TYR A 1 1.50 -11.15 8.80
CA TYR A 1 0.66 -11.99 7.92
C TYR A 1 -0.65 -12.46 8.57
N ALA A 2 -0.72 -12.84 9.86
CA ALA A 2 -1.96 -13.33 10.49
C ALA A 2 -3.04 -12.26 10.78
N ALA A 3 -2.65 -11.01 11.02
CA ALA A 3 -3.61 -9.94 11.32
C ALA A 3 -4.56 -9.64 10.15
N PHE A 4 -4.09 -9.82 8.91
CA PHE A 4 -4.86 -9.49 7.71
C PHE A 4 -6.09 -10.41 7.50
N PRO A 5 -5.96 -11.75 7.51
CA PRO A 5 -7.11 -12.66 7.47
C PRO A 5 -8.13 -12.42 8.58
N LEU A 6 -7.67 -12.11 9.80
CA LEU A 6 -8.54 -11.83 10.94
C LEU A 6 -9.38 -10.57 10.67
N LEU A 7 -8.75 -9.49 10.22
CA LEU A 7 -9.46 -8.24 9.90
C LEU A 7 -10.47 -8.43 8.76
N LEU A 8 -10.13 -9.23 7.74
CA LEU A 8 -11.09 -9.59 6.68
C LEU A 8 -12.26 -10.44 7.19
N ALA A 9 -12.01 -11.35 8.13
CA ALA A 9 -13.06 -12.16 8.74
C ALA A 9 -14.06 -11.31 9.56
N ILE A 10 -13.60 -10.20 10.13
CA ILE A 10 -14.46 -9.26 10.86
C ILE A 10 -15.17 -8.31 9.89
N ALA A 11 -14.46 -7.79 8.89
CA ALA A 11 -14.95 -6.85 7.89
C ALA A 11 -15.76 -7.55 6.77
N THR A 12 -16.79 -8.30 7.14
CA THR A 12 -17.61 -9.13 6.23
C THR A 12 -18.62 -8.36 5.40
N THR A 13 -19.02 -7.17 5.85
CA THR A 13 -20.01 -6.31 5.17
C THR A 13 -19.48 -4.88 5.04
N LEU A 14 -20.05 -4.12 4.10
CA LEU A 14 -19.67 -2.72 3.89
C LEU A 14 -19.84 -1.85 5.16
N PRO A 15 -20.96 -1.90 5.92
CA PRO A 15 -21.09 -1.15 7.16
C PRO A 15 -20.03 -1.52 8.21
N ARG A 16 -19.67 -2.81 8.32
CA ARG A 16 -18.60 -3.27 9.22
C ARG A 16 -17.24 -2.73 8.79
N ALA A 17 -16.93 -2.72 7.50
CA ALA A 17 -15.69 -2.15 6.98
C ALA A 17 -15.59 -0.63 7.24
N ILE A 18 -16.70 0.10 7.05
CA ILE A 18 -16.79 1.54 7.38
C ILE A 18 -16.56 1.75 8.88
N PHE A 19 -17.22 0.98 9.73
CA PHE A 19 -17.06 1.06 11.18
C PHE A 19 -15.62 0.80 11.62
N ILE A 20 -14.98 -0.26 11.12
CA ILE A 20 -13.57 -0.58 11.42
C ILE A 20 -12.65 0.56 10.96
N THR A 21 -12.90 1.14 9.79
CA THR A 21 -12.12 2.27 9.27
C THR A 21 -12.27 3.51 10.17
N ALA A 22 -13.47 3.79 10.66
CA ALA A 22 -13.73 4.86 11.62
C ALA A 22 -13.01 4.62 12.96
N VAL A 23 -13.01 3.38 13.47
CA VAL A 23 -12.25 2.99 14.67
C VAL A 23 -10.75 3.16 14.46
N PHE A 24 -10.21 2.76 13.31
CA PHE A 24 -8.80 3.00 12.97
C PHE A 24 -8.46 4.49 12.89
N ALA A 25 -9.33 5.31 12.29
CA ALA A 25 -9.15 6.76 12.23
C ALA A 25 -9.15 7.38 13.64
N ALA A 26 -10.09 6.99 14.49
CA ALA A 26 -10.14 7.43 15.89
C ALA A 26 -8.87 7.02 16.67
N GLY A 27 -8.42 5.77 16.49
CA GLY A 27 -7.18 5.27 17.09
C GLY A 27 -5.93 6.01 16.60
N ALA A 28 -5.85 6.29 15.30
CA ALA A 28 -4.77 7.06 14.71
C ALA A 28 -4.73 8.50 15.23
N VAL A 29 -5.89 9.15 15.38
CA VAL A 29 -6.00 10.47 16.02
C VAL A 29 -5.56 10.42 17.47
N ALA A 30 -6.06 9.47 18.27
CA ALA A 30 -5.66 9.32 19.66
C ALA A 30 -4.14 9.11 19.78
N TYR A 31 -3.57 8.25 18.94
CA TYR A 31 -2.12 8.04 18.84
C TYR A 31 -1.36 9.33 18.57
N THR A 32 -1.81 10.15 17.60
CA THR A 32 -1.15 11.42 17.29
C THR A 32 -1.21 12.43 18.44
N ILE A 33 -2.32 12.48 19.19
CA ILE A 33 -2.47 13.36 20.35
C ILE A 33 -1.50 12.94 21.46
N ILE A 34 -1.45 11.64 21.77
CA ILE A 34 -0.55 11.09 22.79
C ILE A 34 0.90 11.33 22.39
N ALA A 35 1.28 11.00 21.14
CA ALA A 35 2.63 11.18 20.65
C ALA A 35 3.06 12.66 20.64
N SER A 36 2.15 13.58 20.32
CA SER A 36 2.41 15.03 20.38
C SER A 36 2.63 15.51 21.81
N LYS A 37 1.85 15.02 22.79
CA LYS A 37 2.07 15.32 24.22
C LYS A 37 3.42 14.81 24.72
N LEU A 38 3.85 13.66 24.21
CA LEU A 38 5.15 13.07 24.51
C LEU A 38 6.31 13.69 23.71
N LYS A 39 6.04 14.72 22.89
CA LYS A 39 7.03 15.39 22.03
C LYS A 39 7.80 14.44 21.11
N VAL A 40 7.15 13.35 20.68
CA VAL A 40 7.71 12.42 19.70
C VAL A 40 7.87 13.15 18.37
N ASN A 41 8.95 12.85 17.64
CA ASN A 41 9.21 13.44 16.33
C ASN A 41 7.99 13.23 15.40
N PRO A 42 7.38 14.31 14.84
CA PRO A 42 6.20 14.20 13.98
C PRO A 42 6.40 13.29 12.77
N THR A 43 7.62 13.25 12.22
CA THR A 43 8.00 12.36 11.12
C THR A 43 7.87 10.91 11.57
N PHE A 44 8.29 10.57 12.79
CA PHE A 44 8.13 9.21 13.30
C PHE A 44 6.65 8.84 13.46
N VAL A 45 5.83 9.78 13.97
CA VAL A 45 4.38 9.57 14.17
C VAL A 45 3.67 9.21 12.87
N VAL A 46 3.93 9.95 11.78
CA VAL A 46 3.25 9.69 10.50
C VAL A 46 3.69 8.40 9.81
N HIS A 47 4.88 7.88 10.14
CA HIS A 47 5.35 6.57 9.65
C HIS A 47 4.97 5.42 10.61
N GLY A 48 4.36 5.72 11.75
CA GLY A 48 3.93 4.73 12.74
C GLY A 48 2.77 3.87 12.25
N LEU A 49 2.75 2.60 12.63
CA LEU A 49 1.69 1.65 12.23
C LEU A 49 0.29 2.17 12.55
N LEU A 50 0.08 2.67 13.78
CA LEU A 50 -1.23 3.15 14.24
C LEU A 50 -1.74 4.33 13.41
N PHE A 51 -0.87 5.24 12.98
CA PHE A 51 -1.23 6.35 12.11
C PHE A 51 -1.70 5.88 10.73
N ASN A 52 -1.16 4.77 10.24
CA ASN A 52 -1.41 4.25 8.90
C ASN A 52 -2.55 3.22 8.82
N LEU A 53 -3.10 2.76 9.96
CA LEU A 53 -4.26 1.85 9.99
C LEU A 53 -5.50 2.35 9.23
N PRO A 54 -5.84 3.65 9.19
CA PRO A 54 -6.99 4.13 8.42
C PRO A 54 -6.88 3.83 6.92
N TYR A 55 -5.67 3.92 6.35
CA TYR A 55 -5.43 3.56 4.95
C TYR A 55 -5.76 2.10 4.66
N PHE A 56 -5.44 1.23 5.61
CA PHE A 56 -5.84 -0.16 5.55
C PHE A 56 -7.37 -0.32 5.59
N GLY A 57 -8.06 0.45 6.44
CA GLY A 57 -9.52 0.50 6.50
C GLY A 57 -10.17 0.89 5.16
N PHE A 58 -9.64 1.91 4.47
CA PHE A 58 -10.09 2.26 3.12
C PHE A 58 -9.93 1.11 2.12
N GLY A 59 -8.89 0.29 2.27
CA GLY A 59 -8.74 -0.96 1.52
C GLY A 59 -9.85 -1.99 1.81
N LEU A 60 -10.28 -2.12 3.07
CA LEU A 60 -11.42 -2.99 3.44
C LEU A 60 -12.73 -2.50 2.81
N ILE A 61 -12.96 -1.18 2.83
CA ILE A 61 -14.12 -0.57 2.17
C ILE A 61 -14.08 -0.85 0.68
N ALA A 62 -12.94 -0.61 0.03
CA ALA A 62 -12.75 -0.90 -1.40
C ALA A 62 -13.01 -2.38 -1.73
N PHE A 63 -12.53 -3.31 -0.89
CA PHE A 63 -12.80 -4.74 -1.06
C PHE A 63 -14.29 -5.09 -0.97
N GLN A 64 -15.04 -4.46 -0.07
CA GLN A 64 -16.48 -4.66 0.03
C GLN A 64 -17.23 -4.04 -1.16
N LEU A 65 -16.82 -2.85 -1.59
CA LEU A 65 -17.39 -2.19 -2.78
C LEU A 65 -17.12 -2.97 -4.06
N LEU A 66 -15.99 -3.68 -4.17
CA LEU A 66 -15.67 -4.53 -5.32
C LEU A 66 -16.78 -5.55 -5.61
N ARG A 67 -17.43 -6.08 -4.57
CA ARG A 67 -18.52 -7.07 -4.70
C ARG A 67 -19.84 -6.46 -5.18
N LEU A 68 -20.00 -5.15 -5.01
CA LEU A 68 -21.24 -4.41 -5.27
C LEU A 68 -21.16 -3.56 -6.54
N THR A 69 -19.94 -3.29 -7.03
CA THR A 69 -19.69 -2.32 -8.08
C THR A 69 -19.54 -3.03 -9.43
N PRO A 70 -20.27 -2.62 -10.49
CA PRO A 70 -20.15 -3.25 -11.79
C PRO A 70 -18.80 -2.95 -12.46
N ALA A 71 -18.21 -3.96 -13.12
CA ALA A 71 -16.88 -3.89 -13.76
C ALA A 71 -16.73 -2.73 -14.77
N ARG A 72 -17.83 -2.33 -15.45
CA ARG A 72 -17.83 -1.21 -16.40
C ARG A 72 -17.38 0.13 -15.79
N LEU A 73 -17.54 0.30 -14.47
CA LEU A 73 -17.14 1.52 -13.77
C LEU A 73 -15.63 1.58 -13.47
N GLY A 74 -14.89 0.48 -13.62
CA GLY A 74 -13.49 0.40 -13.21
C GLY A 74 -12.61 1.50 -13.81
N GLY A 75 -12.74 1.75 -15.12
CA GLY A 75 -11.95 2.79 -15.80
C GLY A 75 -12.24 4.21 -15.29
N TYR A 76 -13.52 4.54 -15.09
CA TYR A 76 -13.93 5.84 -14.53
C TYR A 76 -13.45 6.01 -13.09
N LEU A 77 -13.52 4.94 -12.29
CA LEU A 77 -13.04 4.94 -10.91
C LEU A 77 -11.52 5.12 -10.85
N THR A 78 -10.76 4.46 -11.72
CA THR A 78 -9.31 4.65 -11.79
C THR A 78 -8.95 6.08 -12.16
N LEU A 79 -9.56 6.65 -13.21
CA LEU A 79 -9.30 8.03 -13.62
C LEU A 79 -9.72 9.04 -12.56
N GLY A 80 -10.91 8.87 -11.97
CA GLY A 80 -11.40 9.71 -10.87
C GLY A 80 -10.48 9.63 -9.65
N ALA A 81 -10.01 8.44 -9.29
CA ALA A 81 -9.07 8.22 -8.19
C ALA A 81 -7.71 8.89 -8.46
N LEU A 82 -7.18 8.81 -9.69
CA LEU A 82 -5.96 9.51 -10.09
C LEU A 82 -6.14 11.03 -9.98
N ALA A 83 -7.24 11.57 -10.50
CA ALA A 83 -7.56 13.00 -10.40
C ALA A 83 -7.66 13.45 -8.92
N LEU A 84 -8.37 12.68 -8.08
CA LEU A 84 -8.45 12.95 -6.65
C LEU A 84 -7.09 12.87 -5.96
N THR A 85 -6.21 11.96 -6.37
CA THR A 85 -4.84 11.86 -5.83
C THR A 85 -4.02 13.09 -6.20
N VAL A 86 -4.14 13.59 -7.43
CA VAL A 86 -3.49 14.84 -7.86
C VAL A 86 -4.02 16.04 -7.06
N VAL A 87 -5.33 16.13 -6.86
CA VAL A 87 -5.96 17.17 -6.03
C VAL A 87 -5.48 17.09 -4.58
N ALA A 88 -5.44 15.89 -4.00
CA ALA A 88 -4.96 15.67 -2.64
C ALA A 88 -3.48 16.06 -2.49
N TRP A 89 -2.65 15.74 -3.49
CA TRP A 89 -1.24 16.14 -3.53
C TRP A 89 -1.08 17.66 -3.64
N ALA A 90 -1.82 18.32 -4.53
CA ALA A 90 -1.80 19.78 -4.67
C ALA A 90 -2.29 20.50 -3.39
N ALA A 91 -3.25 19.90 -2.68
CA ALA A 91 -3.76 20.41 -1.41
C ALA A 91 -2.89 19.97 -0.21
N ALA A 92 -1.91 19.09 -0.38
CA ALA A 92 -1.11 18.55 0.72
C ALA A 92 -0.50 19.63 1.62
N PRO A 93 0.04 20.77 1.12
CA PRO A 93 0.56 21.86 1.96
C PRO A 93 -0.43 22.43 2.97
N ILE A 94 -1.74 22.32 2.72
CA ILE A 94 -2.81 22.76 3.64
C ILE A 94 -2.91 21.81 4.84
N PHE A 95 -2.49 20.56 4.66
CA PHE A 95 -2.59 19.48 5.64
C PHE A 95 -1.23 19.04 6.25
N THR A 96 -0.11 19.69 5.88
CA THR A 96 1.28 19.32 6.27
C THR A 96 1.64 19.49 7.75
N ARG A 97 0.69 19.81 8.62
CA ARG A 97 0.90 19.77 10.08
C ARG A 97 0.10 18.63 10.71
N PRO A 98 0.57 17.37 10.60
CA PRO A 98 0.06 16.27 11.41
C PRO A 98 0.07 16.69 12.89
N GLY A 99 -1.05 16.51 13.59
CA GLY A 99 -1.19 16.94 14.99
C GLY A 99 -1.72 18.36 15.19
N ALA A 100 -2.02 19.11 14.13
CA ALA A 100 -2.66 20.44 14.22
C ALA A 100 -4.16 20.40 14.61
N GLY A 101 -4.65 19.27 15.12
CA GLY A 101 -6.03 19.07 15.57
C GLY A 101 -6.69 17.81 14.97
N VAL A 102 -7.73 17.34 15.66
CA VAL A 102 -8.48 16.12 15.30
C VAL A 102 -8.98 16.15 13.87
N TYR A 103 -9.68 17.22 13.48
CA TYR A 103 -10.29 17.36 12.16
C TYR A 103 -9.27 17.34 11.02
N ARG A 104 -8.10 17.98 11.22
CA ARG A 104 -7.04 18.01 10.21
C ARG A 104 -6.41 16.63 9.99
N ASN A 105 -6.22 15.85 11.05
CA ASN A 105 -5.69 14.50 10.94
C ASN A 105 -6.66 13.56 10.21
N VAL A 106 -7.95 13.61 10.54
CA VAL A 106 -8.98 12.80 9.84
C VAL A 106 -9.05 13.19 8.37
N LEU A 107 -9.08 14.49 8.07
CA LEU A 107 -9.12 14.98 6.69
C LEU A 107 -7.87 14.58 5.91
N TYR A 108 -6.69 14.65 6.52
CA TYR A 108 -5.44 14.18 5.91
C TYR A 108 -5.52 12.68 5.57
N MET A 109 -5.94 11.85 6.52
CA MET A 109 -6.08 10.40 6.31
C MET A 109 -7.12 10.08 5.22
N ALA A 110 -8.24 10.81 5.18
CA ALA A 110 -9.26 10.62 4.16
C ALA A 110 -8.80 11.10 2.77
N ALA A 111 -8.12 12.25 2.70
CA ALA A 111 -7.60 12.84 1.47
C ALA A 111 -6.59 11.92 0.77
N TRP A 112 -5.82 11.13 1.53
CA TRP A 112 -4.91 10.13 0.96
C TRP A 112 -5.56 8.75 0.83
N GLY A 113 -6.28 8.30 1.85
CA GLY A 113 -6.80 6.94 1.92
C GLY A 113 -7.95 6.66 0.96
N ALA A 114 -8.89 7.58 0.80
CA ALA A 114 -10.03 7.37 -0.07
C ALA A 114 -9.62 7.30 -1.56
N PRO A 115 -8.75 8.20 -2.09
CA PRO A 115 -8.28 8.07 -3.47
C PRO A 115 -7.51 6.77 -3.70
N PHE A 116 -6.62 6.35 -2.79
CA PHE A 116 -5.94 5.06 -2.94
C PHE A 116 -6.89 3.87 -2.86
N GLY A 117 -7.89 3.89 -1.99
CA GLY A 117 -8.93 2.87 -1.93
C GLY A 117 -9.73 2.78 -3.24
N LEU A 118 -10.12 3.92 -3.80
CA LEU A 118 -10.79 3.99 -5.11
C LEU A 118 -9.89 3.54 -6.25
N LEU A 119 -8.60 3.86 -6.20
CA LEU A 119 -7.62 3.41 -7.18
C LEU A 119 -7.51 1.88 -7.16
N CYS A 120 -7.36 1.28 -5.98
CA CYS A 120 -7.37 -0.17 -5.80
C CYS A 120 -8.66 -0.80 -6.33
N LEU A 121 -9.82 -0.21 -6.05
CA LEU A 121 -11.12 -0.66 -6.55
C LEU A 121 -11.20 -0.60 -8.09
N GLY A 122 -10.84 0.54 -8.68
CA GLY A 122 -10.86 0.73 -10.13
C GLY A 122 -9.91 -0.25 -10.85
N MET A 123 -8.70 -0.41 -10.32
CA MET A 123 -7.70 -1.36 -10.80
C MET A 123 -8.17 -2.82 -10.70
N ALA A 124 -8.89 -3.18 -9.63
CA ALA A 124 -9.45 -4.53 -9.46
C ALA A 124 -10.63 -4.81 -10.40
N LEU A 125 -11.45 -3.79 -10.69
CA LEU A 125 -12.61 -3.91 -11.58
C LEU A 125 -12.22 -3.94 -13.06
N ARG A 126 -11.31 -3.06 -13.48
CA ARG A 126 -10.85 -2.97 -14.88
C ARG A 126 -9.40 -2.47 -14.94
N PRO A 127 -8.42 -3.37 -14.81
CA PRO A 127 -7.01 -3.00 -14.79
C PRO A 127 -6.60 -2.39 -16.16
N PRO A 128 -6.13 -1.14 -16.21
CA PRO A 128 -5.67 -0.51 -17.44
C PRO A 128 -4.39 -1.20 -17.93
N GLY A 129 -4.32 -1.48 -19.24
CA GLY A 129 -3.23 -2.28 -19.84
C GLY A 129 -1.83 -1.76 -19.54
N LEU A 130 -1.67 -0.44 -19.42
CA LEU A 130 -0.38 0.19 -19.08
C LEU A 130 0.11 -0.20 -17.68
N LEU A 131 -0.80 -0.35 -16.70
CA LEU A 131 -0.46 -0.66 -15.31
C LEU A 131 -0.59 -2.16 -14.97
N SER A 132 -1.18 -2.96 -15.87
CA SER A 132 -1.40 -4.40 -15.67
C SER A 132 -0.54 -5.29 -16.55
N ASN A 133 0.48 -4.72 -17.20
CA ASN A 133 1.42 -5.46 -18.03
C ASN A 133 2.29 -6.44 -17.20
N PRO A 134 2.91 -7.47 -17.82
CA PRO A 134 3.70 -8.47 -17.11
C PRO A 134 4.86 -7.91 -16.29
N VAL A 135 5.48 -6.81 -16.74
CA VAL A 135 6.59 -6.16 -16.02
C VAL A 135 6.08 -5.54 -14.72
N MET A 136 4.96 -4.82 -14.76
CA MET A 136 4.36 -4.24 -13.56
C MET A 136 3.87 -5.32 -12.59
N GLN A 137 3.32 -6.43 -13.09
CA GLN A 137 2.96 -7.57 -12.24
C GLN A 137 4.20 -8.22 -11.60
N PHE A 138 5.31 -8.34 -12.34
CA PHE A 138 6.57 -8.84 -11.81
C PHE A 138 7.11 -7.93 -10.71
N LEU A 139 7.20 -6.62 -10.96
CA LEU A 139 7.64 -5.63 -9.98
C LEU A 139 6.73 -5.61 -8.74
N GLY A 140 5.41 -5.73 -8.93
CA GLY A 140 4.45 -5.86 -7.84
C GLY A 140 4.71 -7.07 -6.95
N LYS A 141 5.04 -8.23 -7.54
CA LYS A 141 5.37 -9.46 -6.78
C LYS A 141 6.59 -9.31 -5.89
N ILE A 142 7.63 -8.61 -6.36
CA ILE A 142 8.89 -8.42 -5.62
C ILE A 142 8.95 -7.11 -4.82
N SER A 143 7.85 -6.35 -4.77
CA SER A 143 7.81 -4.99 -4.20
C SER A 143 8.22 -4.94 -2.73
N PHE A 144 7.91 -5.97 -1.95
CA PHE A 144 8.34 -6.07 -0.55
C PHE A 144 9.87 -6.18 -0.44
N GLY A 145 10.49 -7.07 -1.22
CA GLY A 145 11.94 -7.17 -1.34
C GLY A 145 12.58 -5.86 -1.81
N VAL A 146 11.98 -5.15 -2.77
CA VAL A 146 12.47 -3.83 -3.23
C VAL A 146 12.44 -2.82 -2.08
N TYR A 147 11.36 -2.77 -1.31
CA TYR A 147 11.23 -1.88 -0.15
C TYR A 147 12.31 -2.17 0.91
N LEU A 148 12.61 -3.43 1.20
CA LEU A 148 13.65 -3.78 2.17
C LEU A 148 15.08 -3.55 1.65
N ALA A 149 15.32 -3.87 0.38
CA ALA A 149 16.66 -3.85 -0.19
C ALA A 149 17.14 -2.45 -0.60
N HIS A 150 16.23 -1.56 -1.04
CA HIS A 150 16.64 -0.29 -1.62
C HIS A 150 17.50 0.60 -0.70
N PRO A 151 17.28 0.73 0.63
CA PRO A 151 18.13 1.59 1.46
C PRO A 151 19.55 1.04 1.56
N GLN A 152 19.68 -0.29 1.63
CA GLN A 152 20.99 -0.96 1.71
C GLN A 152 21.77 -0.83 0.40
N VAL A 153 21.06 -0.97 -0.73
CA VAL A 153 21.67 -0.77 -2.05
C VAL A 153 22.09 0.68 -2.26
N ILE A 154 21.25 1.65 -1.93
CA ILE A 154 21.59 3.08 -2.01
C ILE A 154 22.82 3.37 -1.15
N PHE A 155 22.85 2.89 0.09
CA PHE A 155 23.98 3.09 0.98
C PHE A 155 25.27 2.44 0.45
N GLY A 156 25.17 1.21 -0.08
CA GLY A 156 26.29 0.50 -0.69
C GLY A 156 26.84 1.21 -1.93
N LEU A 157 25.97 1.60 -2.87
CA LEU A 157 26.36 2.35 -4.08
C LEU A 157 26.99 3.69 -3.74
N ASN A 158 26.47 4.38 -2.72
CA ASN A 158 27.06 5.62 -2.22
C ASN A 158 28.48 5.39 -1.68
N ARG A 159 28.69 4.37 -0.84
CA ARG A 159 30.02 4.03 -0.30
C ARG A 159 31.02 3.61 -1.36
N LEU A 160 30.55 2.98 -2.43
CA LEU A 160 31.38 2.61 -3.57
C LEU A 160 31.70 3.80 -4.51
N GLY A 161 31.21 5.01 -4.19
CA GLY A 161 31.44 6.22 -5.00
C GLY A 161 30.68 6.23 -6.32
N VAL A 162 29.69 5.35 -6.51
CA VAL A 162 28.95 5.23 -7.77
C VAL A 162 28.13 6.49 -8.03
N TYR A 163 27.46 7.04 -7.01
CA TYR A 163 26.70 8.28 -7.17
C TYR A 163 27.61 9.49 -7.39
N ASP A 164 28.79 9.54 -6.76
CA ASP A 164 29.78 10.60 -6.99
C ASP A 164 30.29 10.56 -8.43
N ALA A 165 30.55 9.36 -8.97
CA ALA A 165 30.95 9.19 -10.37
C ALA A 165 29.85 9.66 -11.33
N ILE A 166 28.58 9.33 -11.05
CA ILE A 166 27.43 9.78 -11.84
C ILE A 166 27.28 11.30 -11.78
N GLN A 167 27.45 11.92 -10.61
CA GLN A 167 27.32 13.38 -10.45
C GLN A 167 28.40 14.17 -11.21
N ARG A 168 29.55 13.57 -11.51
CA ARG A 168 30.61 14.19 -12.32
C ARG A 168 30.33 14.16 -13.83
N LEU A 169 29.32 13.42 -14.28
CA LEU A 169 28.95 13.38 -15.69
C LEU A 169 28.37 14.73 -16.14
N PRO A 170 28.63 15.15 -17.39
CA PRO A 170 28.01 16.35 -17.96
C PRO A 170 26.49 16.15 -18.09
N GLY A 171 25.70 17.23 -17.94
CA GLY A 171 24.24 17.19 -18.12
C GLY A 171 23.41 17.59 -16.89
N GLY A 172 24.06 17.88 -15.76
CA GLY A 172 23.40 18.39 -14.55
C GLY A 172 22.38 17.41 -13.95
N SER A 173 21.54 17.91 -13.03
CA SER A 173 20.56 17.07 -12.30
C SER A 173 19.54 16.36 -13.19
N GLY A 174 19.22 16.94 -14.36
CA GLY A 174 18.28 16.37 -15.32
C GLY A 174 18.72 15.02 -15.89
N LEU A 175 20.03 14.79 -16.03
CA LEU A 175 20.58 13.52 -16.51
C LEU A 175 21.08 12.63 -15.36
N THR A 176 21.75 13.22 -14.37
CA THR A 176 22.39 12.45 -13.29
C THR A 176 21.38 11.78 -12.37
N PHE A 177 20.22 12.40 -12.13
CA PHE A 177 19.17 11.81 -11.29
C PHE A 177 18.52 10.58 -11.95
N PRO A 178 17.99 10.63 -13.19
CA PRO A 178 17.47 9.43 -13.85
C PRO A 178 18.51 8.32 -13.95
N LEU A 179 19.78 8.65 -14.21
CA LEU A 179 20.84 7.66 -14.27
C LEU A 179 21.08 7.00 -12.91
N ALA A 180 21.13 7.77 -11.83
CA ALA A 180 21.24 7.22 -10.47
C ALA A 180 20.05 6.31 -10.12
N VAL A 181 18.83 6.68 -10.52
CA VAL A 181 17.63 5.83 -10.36
C VAL A 181 17.79 4.53 -11.14
N LEU A 182 18.20 4.59 -12.41
CA LEU A 182 18.39 3.40 -13.24
C LEU A 182 19.44 2.45 -12.67
N VAL A 183 20.61 2.96 -12.24
CA VAL A 183 21.65 2.15 -11.60
C VAL A 183 21.16 1.53 -10.30
N THR A 184 20.41 2.29 -9.50
CA THR A 184 19.81 1.78 -8.26
C THR A 184 18.81 0.67 -8.56
N CYS A 185 17.89 0.87 -9.52
CA CYS A 185 16.92 -0.15 -9.94
C CYS A 185 17.62 -1.41 -10.47
N ALA A 186 18.68 -1.25 -11.27
CA ALA A 186 19.45 -2.36 -11.82
C ALA A 186 20.10 -3.22 -10.73
N ALA A 187 20.47 -2.63 -9.59
CA ALA A 187 21.00 -3.37 -8.44
C ALA A 187 19.90 -3.91 -7.51
N VAL A 188 18.84 -3.12 -7.24
CA VAL A 188 17.78 -3.48 -6.31
C VAL A 188 16.89 -4.60 -6.85
N ILE A 189 16.52 -4.56 -8.14
CA ILE A 189 15.56 -5.52 -8.71
C ILE A 189 16.08 -6.97 -8.64
N PRO A 190 17.32 -7.30 -9.04
CA PRO A 190 17.86 -8.65 -8.92
C PRO A 190 17.96 -9.11 -7.46
N LEU A 191 18.37 -8.22 -6.55
CA LEU A 191 18.46 -8.53 -5.13
C LEU A 191 17.08 -8.82 -4.51
N ALA A 192 16.10 -7.97 -4.81
CA ALA A 192 14.71 -8.15 -4.39
C ALA A 192 14.10 -9.43 -4.97
N TRP A 193 14.41 -9.76 -6.22
CA TRP A 193 13.99 -11.02 -6.83
C TRP A 193 14.62 -12.24 -6.13
N GLY A 194 15.91 -12.16 -5.77
CA GLY A 194 16.58 -13.19 -4.96
C GLY A 194 15.89 -13.37 -3.60
N LEU A 195 15.63 -12.29 -2.88
CA LEU A 195 14.87 -12.32 -1.62
C LEU A 195 13.48 -12.94 -1.81
N PHE A 196 12.79 -12.59 -2.89
CA PHE A 196 11.47 -13.14 -3.19
C PHE A 196 11.50 -14.66 -3.41
N VAL A 197 12.47 -15.17 -4.19
CA VAL A 197 12.58 -16.60 -4.51
C VAL A 197 13.05 -17.41 -3.31
N PHE A 198 14.08 -16.94 -2.59
CA PHE A 198 14.75 -17.73 -1.56
C PHE A 198 14.18 -17.53 -0.15
N VAL A 199 13.51 -16.41 0.14
CA VAL A 199 13.02 -16.09 1.48
C VAL A 199 11.50 -15.96 1.50
N GLU A 200 10.94 -15.10 0.67
CA GLU A 200 9.50 -14.80 0.72
C GLU A 200 8.65 -15.99 0.26
N THR A 201 8.98 -16.59 -0.88
CA THR A 201 8.20 -17.71 -1.44
C THR A 201 8.16 -18.91 -0.49
N PRO A 202 9.29 -19.39 0.07
CA PRO A 202 9.27 -20.44 1.09
C PRO A 202 8.48 -20.04 2.33
N GLY A 203 8.65 -18.80 2.82
CA GLY A 203 7.91 -18.29 3.97
C GLY A 203 6.39 -18.30 3.76
N ILE A 204 5.92 -17.88 2.59
CA ILE A 204 4.50 -17.92 2.21
C ILE A 204 3.99 -19.37 2.16
N GLN A 205 4.77 -20.30 1.60
CA GLN A 205 4.39 -21.70 1.52
C GLN A 205 4.26 -22.34 2.91
N ILE A 206 5.22 -22.07 3.82
CA ILE A 206 5.16 -22.52 5.21
C ILE A 206 3.92 -21.93 5.89
N GLY A 207 3.68 -20.63 5.74
CA GLY A 207 2.51 -19.96 6.30
C GLY A 207 1.19 -20.57 5.80
N ARG A 208 1.09 -20.90 4.51
CA ARG A 208 -0.08 -21.59 3.94
C ARG A 208 -0.28 -22.99 4.53
N ARG A 209 0.80 -23.76 4.73
CA ARG A 209 0.72 -25.10 5.34
C ARG A 209 0.23 -25.02 6.78
N ILE A 210 0.68 -24.04 7.55
CA ILE A 210 0.23 -23.83 8.94
C ILE A 210 -1.24 -23.39 8.97
N ALA A 211 -1.63 -22.41 8.15
CA ALA A 211 -3.01 -21.90 8.11
C ALA A 211 -4.04 -22.99 7.78
N ARG A 212 -3.72 -23.90 6.85
CA ARG A 212 -4.58 -25.05 6.51
C ARG A 212 -4.83 -26.02 7.67
N ARG A 213 -3.92 -26.07 8.65
CA ARG A 213 -4.10 -26.92 9.85
C ARG A 213 -4.95 -26.25 10.93
N LEU A 214 -5.00 -24.91 10.93
CA LEU A 214 -5.68 -24.12 11.97
C LEU A 214 -7.10 -23.72 11.59
N VAL A 215 -7.41 -23.62 10.29
CA VAL A 215 -8.75 -23.31 9.79
C VAL A 215 -9.42 -24.62 9.35
N PRO A 216 -10.44 -25.11 10.07
CA PRO A 216 -11.26 -26.24 9.59
C PRO A 216 -11.78 -25.93 8.20
N SER A 217 -11.74 -26.90 7.29
CA SER A 217 -12.30 -26.71 5.95
C SER A 217 -13.76 -26.25 6.10
N PRO A 218 -14.20 -25.20 5.40
CA PRO A 218 -15.62 -24.85 5.40
C PRO A 218 -16.42 -26.08 4.99
N PRO A 219 -17.54 -26.39 5.66
CA PRO A 219 -18.39 -27.51 5.29
C PRO A 219 -18.71 -27.40 3.79
N ALA A 220 -18.63 -28.53 3.09
CA ALA A 220 -18.87 -28.60 1.66
C ALA A 220 -20.14 -27.83 1.33
N ALA A 221 -20.03 -26.84 0.44
CA ALA A 221 -21.19 -26.10 -0.02
C ALA A 221 -22.19 -27.12 -0.57
N VAL A 222 -23.37 -27.17 0.03
CA VAL A 222 -24.51 -27.93 -0.49
C VAL A 222 -24.73 -27.43 -1.91
N GLU A 223 -24.49 -28.28 -2.90
CA GLU A 223 -24.79 -27.96 -4.30
C GLU A 223 -26.25 -27.50 -4.39
N PRO A 224 -26.51 -26.30 -4.93
CA PRO A 224 -27.89 -25.92 -5.20
C PRO A 224 -28.48 -26.95 -6.19
N PRO A 225 -29.70 -27.45 -5.95
CA PRO A 225 -30.31 -28.43 -6.82
C PRO A 225 -30.33 -27.87 -8.24
N LEU A 226 -29.81 -28.66 -9.18
CA LEU A 226 -29.88 -28.40 -10.61
C LEU A 226 -31.32 -28.03 -10.95
N ALA A 227 -31.54 -26.78 -11.37
CA ALA A 227 -32.81 -26.36 -11.92
C ALA A 227 -33.05 -27.19 -13.18
N ALA A 228 -34.08 -28.03 -13.14
CA ALA A 228 -34.58 -28.85 -14.24
C ALA A 228 -35.32 -27.99 -15.27
#